data_AF-A0A7K3GEP1-F1
#
_entry.id   AF-A0A7K3GEP1-F1
#
_cell.length_a   1.000
_cell.length_b   1.000
_cell.length_c   1.000
_cell.angle_alpha   90.00
_cell.angle_beta   90.00
_cell.angle_gamma   90.00
#
_symmetry.space_group_name_H-M   'P 1'
#
loop_
_entity.id
_entity.type
_entity.pdbx_description
1 polymer ?
#
loop_
_entity_poly.entity_id
_entity_poly.type
_entity_poly.pdbx_seq_one_letter_code
_entity_poly.pdbx_strand_id
1 'polypeptide(L)'
;MGLARSSPDRSLADVAHGLGVHVGTLRKWAREDRTRAHAAGSGRCAGMIPDEMEELKRLRRESARLEEDDEILRKAAACFVRGTTRRSASVWSTSTRTPTG
;
A
#
# COMPACT_ATOMS: atom_id res chain seq x y z
N MET A 1 -18.97 18.91 -1.68
CA MET A 1 -18.24 20.19 -1.73
C MET A 1 -17.27 20.14 -2.90
N GLY A 2 -17.68 20.67 -4.07
CA GLY A 2 -16.87 20.63 -5.30
C GLY A 2 -15.87 21.78 -5.31
N LEU A 3 -14.59 21.47 -5.54
CA LEU A 3 -13.53 22.45 -5.69
C LEU A 3 -13.80 23.30 -6.94
N ALA A 4 -13.82 24.62 -6.77
CA ALA A 4 -14.00 25.57 -7.84
C ALA A 4 -12.92 25.35 -8.91
N ARG A 5 -13.34 24.81 -10.05
CA ARG A 5 -12.54 24.80 -11.27
C ARG A 5 -12.33 26.25 -11.66
N SER A 6 -11.08 26.68 -11.70
CA SER A 6 -10.64 28.02 -12.10
C SER A 6 -11.41 28.46 -13.35
N SER A 7 -12.25 29.48 -13.23
CA SER A 7 -12.85 30.16 -14.38
C SER A 7 -11.71 30.81 -15.18
N PRO A 8 -11.60 30.57 -16.50
CA PRO A 8 -10.50 31.08 -17.33
C PRO A 8 -10.47 32.62 -17.45
N ASP A 9 -11.53 33.30 -17.04
CA ASP A 9 -11.75 34.74 -17.29
C ASP A 9 -11.37 35.67 -16.13
N ARG A 10 -10.80 35.15 -15.02
CA ARG A 10 -10.33 36.02 -13.92
C ARG A 10 -8.81 36.14 -13.92
N SER A 11 -8.32 37.37 -13.93
CA SER A 11 -6.90 37.62 -13.77
C SER A 11 -6.45 37.28 -12.34
N LEU A 12 -5.17 36.92 -12.17
CA LEU A 12 -4.59 36.65 -10.86
C LEU A 12 -4.73 37.84 -9.90
N ALA A 13 -4.75 39.06 -10.45
CA ALA A 13 -4.96 40.28 -9.69
C ALA A 13 -6.38 40.39 -9.14
N ASP A 14 -7.39 40.05 -9.93
CA ASP A 14 -8.79 40.05 -9.48
C ASP A 14 -9.04 39.02 -8.39
N VAL A 15 -8.41 37.85 -8.52
CA VAL A 15 -8.48 36.78 -7.50
C VAL A 15 -7.78 37.23 -6.22
N ALA A 16 -6.59 37.83 -6.32
CA ALA A 16 -5.87 38.34 -5.16
C ALA A 16 -6.65 39.45 -4.44
N HIS A 17 -7.27 40.37 -5.20
CA HIS A 17 -8.10 41.43 -4.65
C HIS A 17 -9.36 40.87 -3.94
N GLY A 18 -10.06 39.92 -4.57
CA GLY A 18 -11.22 39.26 -3.96
C GLY A 18 -10.88 38.44 -2.70
N LEU A 19 -9.62 38.00 -2.57
CA LEU A 19 -9.12 37.28 -1.40
C LEU A 19 -8.47 38.22 -0.36
N GLY A 20 -8.36 39.52 -0.63
CA GLY A 20 -7.70 40.48 0.26
C GLY A 20 -6.20 40.23 0.44
N VAL A 21 -5.55 39.52 -0.50
CA VAL A 21 -4.12 39.21 -0.46
C VAL A 21 -3.37 39.95 -1.54
N HIS A 22 -2.08 40.23 -1.30
CA HIS A 22 -1.24 40.85 -2.32
C HIS A 22 -1.03 39.89 -3.50
N VAL A 23 -1.10 40.40 -4.74
CA VAL A 23 -0.96 39.60 -5.97
C VAL A 23 0.36 38.82 -6.00
N GLY A 24 1.43 39.41 -5.48
CA GLY A 24 2.74 38.76 -5.34
C GLY A 24 2.72 37.54 -4.42
N THR A 25 1.95 37.58 -3.34
CA THR A 25 1.78 36.45 -2.41
C THR A 25 1.00 35.33 -3.07
N LEU A 26 -0.10 35.66 -3.75
CA LEU A 26 -0.88 34.67 -4.48
C LEU A 26 -0.07 34.04 -5.63
N ARG A 27 0.74 34.84 -6.34
CA ARG A 27 1.68 34.35 -7.37
C ARG A 27 2.71 33.40 -6.78
N LYS A 28 3.25 33.70 -5.59
CA LYS A 28 4.19 32.83 -4.88
C LYS A 28 3.55 31.48 -4.55
N TRP A 29 2.36 31.49 -3.95
CA TRP A 29 1.63 30.25 -3.63
C TRP A 29 1.25 29.45 -4.89
N ALA A 30 0.81 30.10 -5.96
CA ALA A 30 0.50 29.43 -7.22
C ALA A 30 1.75 28.77 -7.85
N ARG A 31 2.92 29.39 -7.70
CA ARG A 31 4.19 28.79 -8.13
C ARG A 31 4.56 27.59 -7.25
N GLU A 32 4.43 27.72 -5.94
CA GLU A 32 4.69 26.64 -4.97
C GLU A 32 3.77 25.45 -5.19
N ASP A 33 2.48 25.69 -5.41
CA ASP A 33 1.48 24.66 -5.72
C ASP A 33 1.81 23.94 -7.03
N ARG A 34 2.16 24.68 -8.09
CA ARG A 34 2.62 24.09 -9.36
C ARG A 34 3.88 23.25 -9.15
N THR A 35 4.85 23.70 -8.36
CA THR A 35 6.05 22.89 -8.05
C THR A 35 5.73 21.64 -7.24
N ARG A 36 4.80 21.74 -6.28
CA ARG A 36 4.33 20.60 -5.48
C ARG A 36 3.58 19.59 -6.35
N ALA A 37 2.72 20.04 -7.25
CA ALA A 37 2.01 19.20 -8.21
C ALA A 37 2.98 18.49 -9.18
N HIS A 38 4.02 19.19 -9.65
CA HIS A 38 5.08 18.56 -10.44
C HIS A 38 5.91 17.55 -9.64
N ALA A 39 6.17 17.80 -8.36
CA ALA A 39 6.82 16.86 -7.45
C ALA A 39 5.95 15.64 -7.08
N ALA A 40 4.62 15.76 -7.19
CA ALA A 40 3.69 14.65 -7.00
C ALA A 40 3.52 13.80 -8.28
N GLY A 41 3.57 14.43 -9.47
CA GLY A 41 3.42 13.75 -10.76
C GLY A 41 4.70 13.13 -11.32
N SER A 42 5.87 13.69 -11.00
CA SER A 42 7.15 13.01 -11.18
C SER A 42 7.46 12.37 -9.84
N GLY A 43 7.61 11.05 -9.74
CA GLY A 43 7.93 10.32 -8.48
C GLY A 43 9.25 10.72 -7.79
N ARG A 44 9.80 11.89 -8.11
CA ARG A 44 10.76 12.64 -7.32
C ARG A 44 9.98 13.64 -6.47
N CYS A 45 9.55 13.17 -5.31
CA CYS A 45 9.29 14.04 -4.18
C CYS A 45 10.54 14.93 -4.01
N ALA A 46 10.45 16.19 -4.47
CA ALA A 46 11.44 17.22 -4.20
C ALA A 46 11.36 17.54 -2.70
N GLY A 47 12.00 16.69 -1.90
CA GLY A 47 11.90 16.71 -0.44
C GLY A 47 12.04 15.35 0.24
N MET A 48 12.12 14.23 -0.50
CA MET A 48 12.50 12.95 0.13
C MET A 48 14.02 12.96 0.30
N ILE A 49 14.48 12.91 1.54
CA ILE A 49 15.90 12.84 1.88
C ILE A 49 16.43 11.56 1.21
N PRO A 50 17.62 11.57 0.57
CA PRO A 50 18.14 10.39 -0.16
C PRO A 50 18.14 9.11 0.70
N ASP A 51 18.34 9.26 2.01
CA ASP A 51 18.25 8.21 3.01
C ASP A 51 16.85 7.55 3.08
N GLU A 52 15.78 8.34 3.05
CA GLU A 52 14.40 7.84 3.08
C GLU A 52 14.05 7.04 1.80
N MET A 53 14.64 7.42 0.66
CA MET A 53 14.45 6.65 -0.59
C MET A 53 15.19 5.31 -0.56
N GLU A 54 16.37 5.27 0.02
CA GLU A 54 17.13 4.04 0.22
C GLU A 54 16.42 3.11 1.20
N GLU A 55 15.93 3.67 2.31
CA GLU A 55 15.11 2.99 3.30
C GLU A 55 13.84 2.42 2.67
N LEU A 56 13.11 3.20 1.88
CA LEU A 56 11.93 2.71 1.14
C LEU A 56 12.26 1.56 0.18
N LYS A 57 13.42 1.59 -0.49
CA LYS A 57 13.86 0.48 -1.34
C LYS A 57 14.19 -0.76 -0.52
N ARG A 58 14.83 -0.60 0.64
CA ARG A 58 15.12 -1.71 1.57
C ARG A 58 13.83 -2.35 2.06
N LEU A 59 12.91 -1.53 2.57
CA LEU A 59 11.62 -1.98 3.09
C LEU A 59 10.79 -2.72 2.04
N ARG A 60 10.74 -2.24 0.79
CA ARG A 60 10.03 -2.94 -0.30
C ARG A 60 10.62 -4.31 -0.62
N ARG A 61 11.95 -4.45 -0.57
CA ARG A 61 12.61 -5.75 -0.77
C ARG A 61 12.33 -6.69 0.39
N GLU A 62 12.27 -6.17 1.60
CA GLU A 62 11.95 -6.94 2.81
C GLU A 62 10.50 -7.41 2.81
N SER A 63 9.54 -6.54 2.50
CA SER A 63 8.13 -6.94 2.34
C SER A 63 7.97 -8.04 1.30
N ALA A 64 8.63 -7.94 0.14
CA ALA A 64 8.55 -8.98 -0.89
C ALA A 64 9.09 -10.34 -0.39
N ARG A 65 10.16 -10.35 0.40
CA ARG A 65 10.71 -11.58 1.02
C ARG A 65 9.75 -12.16 2.05
N LEU A 66 9.17 -11.31 2.90
CA LEU A 66 8.21 -11.75 3.92
C LEU A 66 6.93 -12.34 3.31
N GLU A 67 6.45 -11.77 2.20
CA GLU A 67 5.30 -12.32 1.47
C GLU A 67 5.59 -13.71 0.88
N GLU A 68 6.80 -13.92 0.36
CA GLU A 68 7.25 -15.23 -0.12
C GLU A 68 7.32 -16.26 1.03
N ASP A 69 7.91 -15.88 2.16
CA ASP A 69 7.98 -16.73 3.36
C ASP A 69 6.59 -17.08 3.89
N ASP A 70 5.66 -16.11 3.94
CA ASP A 70 4.28 -16.36 4.38
C ASP A 70 3.54 -17.32 3.44
N GLU A 71 3.78 -17.23 2.12
CA GLU A 71 3.22 -18.18 1.17
C GLU A 71 3.75 -19.60 1.39
N ILE A 72 5.06 -19.75 1.65
CA ILE A 72 5.68 -21.05 1.96
C ILE A 72 5.08 -21.63 3.23
N LEU A 73 4.98 -20.83 4.29
CA LEU A 73 4.41 -21.25 5.57
C LEU A 73 2.94 -21.63 5.44
N ARG A 74 2.16 -20.87 4.65
CA ARG A 74 0.76 -21.18 4.37
C ARG A 74 0.59 -22.50 3.63
N LYS A 75 1.45 -22.78 2.65
CA LYS A 75 1.48 -24.08 1.93
C LYS A 75 1.85 -25.22 2.87
N ALA A 76 2.84 -25.01 3.75
CA ALA A 76 3.23 -26.00 4.75
C ALA A 76 2.06 -26.29 5.71
N ALA A 77 1.43 -25.24 6.27
CA ALA A 77 0.28 -25.34 7.15
C ALA A 77 -0.88 -26.10 6.50
N ALA A 78 -1.18 -25.84 5.22
CA ALA A 78 -2.20 -26.57 4.48
C ALA A 78 -1.88 -28.07 4.33
N CYS A 79 -0.60 -28.42 4.19
CA CYS A 79 -0.17 -29.82 4.19
C CYS A 79 -0.41 -30.49 5.54
N PHE A 80 -0.08 -29.81 6.65
CA PHE A 80 -0.32 -30.31 8.00
C PHE A 80 -1.80 -30.58 8.27
N VAL A 81 -2.71 -29.69 7.85
CA VAL A 81 -4.16 -29.88 8.02
C VAL A 81 -4.69 -31.06 7.19
N ARG A 82 -4.15 -31.30 5.99
CA ARG A 82 -4.57 -32.44 5.15
C ARG A 82 -4.03 -33.78 5.65
N GLY A 83 -2.87 -33.80 6.30
CA GLY A 83 -2.25 -35.01 6.85
C GLY A 83 -3.00 -35.60 8.06
N THR A 84 -3.68 -34.77 8.86
CA THR A 84 -4.45 -35.24 10.02
C THR A 84 -5.73 -35.97 9.64
N THR A 85 -6.32 -35.67 8.47
CA THR A 85 -7.54 -36.31 7.98
C THR A 85 -7.31 -37.74 7.46
N ARG A 86 -6.10 -38.06 6.95
CA ARG A 86 -5.81 -39.41 6.41
C ARG A 86 -5.45 -40.44 7.50
N ARG A 87 -4.91 -40.01 8.65
CA ARG A 87 -4.43 -40.92 9.71
C ARG A 87 -5.47 -41.32 10.77
N SER A 88 -6.61 -40.64 10.83
CA SER A 88 -7.67 -40.94 11.82
C SER A 88 -8.72 -41.94 11.33
N ALA A 89 -8.74 -42.28 10.04
CA ALA A 89 -9.77 -43.17 9.46
C ALA A 89 -9.46 -44.68 9.56
N SER A 90 -8.27 -45.11 9.97
CA SER A 90 -7.89 -46.54 9.97
C SER A 90 -7.68 -47.17 11.36
N VAL A 91 -7.92 -46.44 12.45
CA VAL A 91 -7.65 -46.93 13.83
C VAL A 91 -8.81 -47.70 14.46
N TRP A 92 -10.01 -47.68 13.88
CA TRP A 92 -11.22 -48.23 14.54
C TRP A 92 -11.83 -49.49 13.90
N SER A 93 -11.16 -50.16 12.96
CA SER A 93 -11.70 -51.38 12.35
C SER A 93 -10.70 -52.54 12.34
N THR A 94 -10.58 -53.22 13.48
CA THR A 94 -10.56 -54.69 13.56
C THR A 94 -10.89 -55.09 15.01
N SER A 95 -12.17 -55.06 15.37
CA SER A 95 -12.66 -55.73 16.57
C SER A 95 -13.35 -57.04 16.16
N THR A 96 -12.72 -58.12 16.63
CA THR A 96 -13.28 -59.42 17.04
C THR A 96 -14.06 -60.28 16.03
N ARG A 97 -13.36 -61.26 15.45
CA ARG A 97 -13.91 -62.62 15.33
C ARG A 97 -12.97 -63.60 16.04
N THR A 98 -13.44 -64.06 17.19
CA THR A 98 -12.81 -65.04 18.08
C THR A 98 -12.69 -66.43 17.41
N PRO A 99 -11.61 -67.18 17.67
CA PRO A 99 -11.54 -68.59 17.32
C PRO A 99 -11.96 -69.44 18.53
N THR A 100 -12.96 -70.32 18.41
CA THR A 100 -13.12 -71.41 19.39
C THR A 100 -13.90 -72.58 18.79
N GLY A 101 -13.31 -73.77 18.93
CA GLY A 101 -14.01 -75.06 18.99
C GLY A 101 -14.13 -75.81 17.68
#